data_AF-A0A2C6AJV6-F1
#
_entry.id   AF-A0A2C6AJV6-F1
#
_cell.length_a   1.000
_cell.length_b   1.000
_cell.length_c   1.000
_cell.angle_alpha   90.00
_cell.angle_beta   90.00
_cell.angle_gamma   90.00
#
_symmetry.space_group_name_H-M   'P 1'
#
loop_
_entity.id
_entity.type
_entity.pdbx_description
1 polymer ?
#
loop_
_entity_poly.entity_id
_entity_poly.type
_entity_poly.pdbx_seq_one_letter_code
_entity_poly.pdbx_strand_id
1 'polypeptide(L)'
;MGQEHRYDVAVVGLGSRGYNTWFKCLQGCPSIAVSAVCDSDEATIARFTSRHPDIPAYCSLESLLQAHKPKFVVLSVPNRLHLQCMAQLLAANIPILKEKPVAESLADFQELCQYPIKVGVAFQRRWQPRYVHFKNLLPGIGRILSVKATLAGKYDPAENGWRVADNQDLGIHMLDVMIWLFGRPSYLLGQRVDDGPLHVRDRESHVAIRWEPSKLVGQLYVSEVASEKEETLSVRGVLGSLHLRCDEITHIDARGRQTFHMTVREHKESTIQTMCQEFGDYVCGTSQSFSTSIAQMADTIVSAEAVALSFCSNALQHVHQIRVPAQHSVGTTQVNGLRTNGREKTKAIANGSDQNGQHENCSLSRYSDFNMPQRRFLLNTGAEIPGLGFGTRKPKKPRQTYEAVAKALAVGYRHIDTAFRYNNEDQVGEAVRDSGIPRKAVWITTKVDNSWHHRVAESVEKSLAALGLEYIDLLLMVRLLVAVFPHQLGLPTNSIGRHRSRLRIPTLPYPVGISPKHGK
;
A
#
# COMPACT_ATOMS: atom_id res chain seq x y z
N MET A 1 23.01 -7.62 14.11
CA MET A 1 23.13 -6.35 13.37
C MET A 1 22.90 -6.67 11.91
N GLY A 2 21.67 -6.49 11.41
CA GLY A 2 21.38 -6.69 9.98
C GLY A 2 21.84 -5.45 9.21
N GLN A 3 22.58 -5.63 8.12
CA GLN A 3 22.85 -4.53 7.20
C GLN A 3 21.51 -4.01 6.68
N GLU A 4 21.22 -2.72 6.84
CA GLU A 4 20.12 -2.08 6.11
C GLU A 4 20.47 -2.17 4.62
N HIS A 5 19.76 -3.01 3.88
CA HIS A 5 19.94 -3.12 2.43
C HIS A 5 19.49 -1.82 1.78
N ARG A 6 20.47 -1.02 1.35
CA ARG A 6 20.24 0.19 0.57
C ARG A 6 20.29 -0.15 -0.92
N TYR A 7 19.21 0.11 -1.65
CA TYR A 7 19.13 -0.14 -3.08
C TYR A 7 19.50 1.12 -3.87
N ASP A 8 20.53 1.01 -4.70
CA ASP A 8 20.87 2.05 -5.68
C ASP A 8 19.90 1.99 -6.85
N VAL A 9 19.20 3.08 -7.12
CA VAL A 9 18.16 3.16 -8.15
C VAL A 9 18.42 4.35 -9.07
N ALA A 10 17.94 4.26 -10.30
CA ALA A 10 17.90 5.41 -11.21
C ALA A 10 16.47 5.80 -11.54
N VAL A 11 16.22 7.10 -11.72
CA VAL A 11 14.91 7.65 -12.12
C VAL A 11 15.00 8.11 -13.57
N VAL A 12 14.15 7.56 -14.43
CA VAL A 12 14.11 7.84 -15.88
C VAL A 12 12.79 8.56 -16.22
N GLY A 13 12.91 9.73 -16.83
CA GLY A 13 11.84 10.70 -17.04
C GLY A 13 11.71 11.60 -15.82
N LEU A 14 12.09 12.87 -15.95
CA LEU A 14 12.08 13.92 -14.92
C LEU A 14 10.94 14.93 -15.09
N GLY A 15 9.88 14.51 -15.80
CA GLY A 15 8.60 15.23 -15.80
C GLY A 15 7.99 15.30 -14.38
N SER A 16 6.77 15.84 -14.27
CA SER A 16 6.15 16.11 -12.96
C SER A 16 6.11 14.90 -12.00
N ARG A 17 5.86 13.67 -12.49
CA ARG A 17 5.89 12.46 -11.63
C ARG A 17 7.33 12.06 -11.30
N GLY A 18 8.18 11.94 -12.30
CA GLY A 18 9.60 11.69 -12.14
C GLY A 18 10.26 12.57 -11.08
N TYR A 19 10.11 13.89 -11.19
CA TYR A 19 10.73 14.82 -10.25
C TYR A 19 9.93 14.98 -8.94
N ASN A 20 8.64 15.34 -9.00
CA ASN A 20 7.85 15.70 -7.80
C ASN A 20 7.24 14.51 -7.07
N THR A 21 7.26 13.31 -7.65
CA THR A 21 6.72 12.10 -7.01
C THR A 21 7.83 11.11 -6.70
N TRP A 22 8.68 10.79 -7.67
CA TRP A 22 9.71 9.78 -7.46
C TRP A 22 10.96 10.36 -6.84
N PHE A 23 11.67 11.23 -7.56
CA PHE A 23 12.93 11.78 -7.12
C PHE A 23 12.84 12.44 -5.74
N LYS A 24 11.92 13.42 -5.57
CA LYS A 24 11.76 14.13 -4.29
C LYS A 24 11.36 13.22 -3.13
N CYS A 25 10.45 12.28 -3.33
CA CYS A 25 10.00 11.40 -2.24
C CYS A 25 11.04 10.35 -1.86
N LEU A 26 11.94 9.98 -2.77
CA LEU A 26 13.04 9.06 -2.48
C LEU A 26 14.26 9.75 -1.84
N GLN A 27 14.32 11.09 -1.84
CA GLN A 27 15.36 11.82 -1.13
C GLN A 27 15.31 11.53 0.37
N GLY A 28 16.47 11.21 0.96
CA GLY A 28 16.58 10.89 2.39
C GLY A 28 15.98 9.54 2.80
N CYS A 29 15.53 8.71 1.86
CA CYS A 29 15.07 7.36 2.15
C CYS A 29 16.26 6.49 2.62
N PRO A 30 16.21 5.84 3.80
CA PRO A 30 17.32 5.01 4.29
C PRO A 30 17.61 3.80 3.41
N SER A 31 16.55 3.19 2.85
CA SER A 31 16.62 1.96 2.06
C SER A 31 16.80 2.20 0.56
N ILE A 32 16.68 3.44 0.07
CA ILE A 32 16.79 3.76 -1.36
C ILE A 32 17.78 4.90 -1.59
N ALA A 33 18.72 4.73 -2.51
CA ALA A 33 19.61 5.78 -3.00
C ALA A 33 19.33 6.07 -4.46
N VAL A 34 18.92 7.29 -4.80
CA VAL A 34 18.85 7.69 -6.22
C VAL A 34 20.27 8.01 -6.70
N SER A 35 20.88 7.09 -7.44
CA SER A 35 22.27 7.17 -7.88
C SER A 35 22.48 7.94 -9.18
N ALA A 36 21.42 8.03 -10.01
CA ALA A 36 21.45 8.75 -11.28
C ALA A 36 20.02 9.09 -11.72
N VAL A 37 19.91 10.07 -12.61
CA VAL A 37 18.66 10.41 -13.30
C VAL A 37 18.87 10.49 -14.81
N CYS A 38 17.81 10.29 -15.58
CA CYS A 38 17.83 10.46 -17.03
C CYS A 38 16.55 11.11 -17.54
N ASP A 39 16.69 11.99 -18.51
CA ASP A 39 15.62 12.59 -19.30
C ASP A 39 16.18 12.96 -20.68
N SER A 40 15.38 12.81 -21.74
CA SER A 40 15.81 13.17 -23.10
C SER A 40 15.87 14.68 -23.34
N ASP A 41 15.18 15.49 -22.53
CA ASP A 41 15.19 16.94 -22.64
C ASP A 41 16.40 17.55 -21.90
N GLU A 42 17.36 18.05 -22.68
CA GLU A 42 18.57 18.69 -22.18
C GLU A 42 18.28 19.88 -21.26
N ALA A 43 17.21 20.64 -21.51
CA ALA A 43 16.83 21.76 -20.64
C ALA A 43 16.35 21.27 -19.27
N THR A 44 15.65 20.13 -19.24
CA THR A 44 15.25 19.46 -18.00
C THR A 44 16.47 18.91 -17.25
N ILE A 45 17.44 18.33 -17.95
CA ILE A 45 18.71 17.89 -17.35
C ILE A 45 19.49 19.07 -16.76
N ALA A 46 19.69 20.17 -17.50
CA ALA A 46 20.38 21.35 -17.00
C ALA A 46 19.71 21.95 -15.75
N ARG A 47 18.37 22.02 -15.75
CA ARG A 47 17.58 22.47 -14.59
C ARG A 47 17.69 21.51 -13.40
N PHE A 48 17.84 20.22 -13.64
CA PHE A 48 18.04 19.23 -12.58
C PHE A 48 19.45 19.36 -11.99
N THR A 49 20.49 19.35 -12.83
CA THR A 49 21.90 19.42 -12.42
C THR A 49 22.21 20.70 -11.64
N SER A 50 21.64 21.83 -12.04
CA SER A 50 21.79 23.10 -11.29
C SER A 50 21.20 23.04 -9.87
N ARG A 51 20.18 22.21 -9.63
CA ARG A 51 19.52 22.05 -8.31
C ARG A 51 20.12 20.93 -7.48
N HIS A 52 20.65 19.90 -8.13
CA HIS A 52 21.18 18.67 -7.50
C HIS A 52 22.53 18.32 -8.11
N PRO A 53 23.58 19.13 -7.89
CA PRO A 53 24.88 18.96 -8.55
C PRO A 53 25.57 17.64 -8.19
N ASP A 54 25.21 17.03 -7.06
CA ASP A 54 25.82 15.79 -6.57
C ASP A 54 25.22 14.52 -7.21
N ILE A 55 24.18 14.64 -8.04
CA ILE A 55 23.48 13.50 -8.64
C ILE A 55 23.71 13.52 -10.16
N PRO A 56 24.41 12.49 -10.70
CA PRO A 56 24.62 12.36 -12.14
C PRO A 56 23.32 12.38 -12.94
N ALA A 57 23.29 13.16 -14.01
CA ALA A 57 22.14 13.34 -14.88
C ALA A 57 22.52 13.08 -16.35
N TYR A 58 21.73 12.26 -17.05
CA TYR A 58 22.05 11.77 -18.39
C TYR A 58 20.96 12.10 -19.41
N CYS A 59 21.34 12.47 -20.62
CA CYS A 59 20.42 12.76 -21.72
C CYS A 59 19.89 11.52 -22.46
N SER A 60 20.43 10.33 -22.15
CA SER A 60 20.00 9.07 -22.77
C SER A 60 20.10 7.90 -21.79
N LEU A 61 19.25 6.90 -22.00
CA LEU A 61 19.32 5.64 -21.26
C LEU A 61 20.64 4.93 -21.53
N GLU A 62 21.13 4.92 -22.77
CA GLU A 62 22.40 4.31 -23.13
C GLU A 62 23.56 4.87 -22.30
N SER A 63 23.72 6.20 -22.22
CA SER A 63 24.79 6.83 -21.43
C SER A 63 24.62 6.56 -19.93
N LEU A 64 23.39 6.54 -19.42
CA LEU A 64 23.12 6.18 -18.02
C LEU A 64 23.57 4.74 -17.75
N LEU A 65 23.22 3.79 -18.63
CA LEU A 65 23.49 2.36 -18.46
C LEU A 65 24.96 1.98 -18.71
N GLN A 66 25.69 2.78 -19.48
CA GLN A 66 27.14 2.66 -19.63
C GLN A 66 27.88 3.05 -18.34
N ALA A 67 27.40 4.09 -17.65
CA ALA A 67 28.04 4.62 -16.44
C ALA A 67 27.54 3.98 -15.13
N HIS A 68 26.29 3.51 -15.10
CA HIS A 68 25.63 3.00 -13.89
C HIS A 68 24.95 1.65 -14.13
N LYS A 69 24.96 0.81 -13.09
CA LYS A 69 24.17 -0.43 -13.02
C LYS A 69 23.23 -0.38 -11.82
N PRO A 70 22.12 0.38 -11.90
CA PRO A 70 21.17 0.47 -10.80
C PRO A 70 20.55 -0.90 -10.52
N LYS A 71 20.15 -1.14 -9.27
CA LYS A 71 19.42 -2.35 -8.86
C LYS A 71 18.09 -2.47 -9.58
N PHE A 72 17.42 -1.34 -9.78
CA PHE A 72 16.28 -1.22 -10.67
C PHE A 72 16.10 0.23 -11.10
N VAL A 73 15.29 0.43 -12.14
CA VAL A 73 14.94 1.73 -12.67
C VAL A 73 13.49 2.07 -12.34
N VAL A 74 13.27 3.28 -11.86
CA VAL A 74 11.94 3.90 -11.80
C VAL A 74 11.68 4.60 -13.13
N LEU A 75 10.73 4.09 -13.91
CA LEU A 75 10.42 4.59 -15.25
C LEU A 75 9.14 5.45 -15.23
N SER A 76 9.29 6.74 -15.48
CA SER A 76 8.22 7.75 -15.46
C SER A 76 8.23 8.61 -16.73
N VAL A 77 8.03 7.97 -17.88
CA VAL A 77 7.94 8.63 -19.20
C VAL A 77 6.49 8.58 -19.73
N PRO A 78 6.14 9.32 -20.80
CA PRO A 78 4.85 9.17 -21.46
C PRO A 78 4.57 7.73 -21.94
N ASN A 79 3.30 7.32 -21.97
CA ASN A 79 2.88 5.95 -22.30
C ASN A 79 3.53 5.43 -23.58
N ARG A 80 3.46 6.21 -24.67
CA ARG A 80 4.05 5.91 -25.98
C ARG A 80 5.56 5.61 -25.97
N LEU A 81 6.28 6.03 -24.93
CA LEU A 81 7.72 5.79 -24.77
C LEU A 81 8.03 4.62 -23.82
N HIS A 82 7.04 4.06 -23.11
CA HIS A 82 7.26 2.95 -22.19
C HIS A 82 7.91 1.76 -22.89
N LEU A 83 7.35 1.28 -24.00
CA LEU A 83 7.87 0.10 -24.71
C LEU A 83 9.33 0.32 -25.16
N GLN A 84 9.64 1.47 -25.76
CA GLN A 84 10.99 1.81 -26.22
C GLN A 84 12.00 1.83 -25.06
N CYS A 85 11.67 2.50 -23.94
CA CYS A 85 12.55 2.55 -22.78
C CYS A 85 12.70 1.19 -22.10
N MET A 86 11.60 0.44 -21.98
CA MET A 86 11.62 -0.90 -21.39
C MET A 86 12.48 -1.86 -22.22
N ALA A 87 12.40 -1.84 -23.55
CA ALA A 87 13.24 -2.69 -24.40
C ALA A 87 14.74 -2.51 -24.11
N GLN A 88 15.21 -1.27 -23.93
CA GLN A 88 16.61 -1.00 -23.58
C GLN A 88 16.98 -1.52 -22.18
N LEU A 89 16.09 -1.32 -21.20
CA LEU A 89 16.30 -1.78 -19.81
C LEU A 89 16.27 -3.31 -19.70
N LEU A 90 15.36 -3.96 -20.43
CA LEU A 90 15.25 -5.42 -20.51
C LEU A 90 16.48 -6.02 -21.19
N ALA A 91 16.97 -5.42 -22.27
CA ALA A 91 18.23 -5.82 -22.91
C ALA A 91 19.44 -5.67 -21.98
N ALA A 92 19.44 -4.66 -21.11
CA ALA A 92 20.44 -4.46 -20.07
C ALA A 92 20.23 -5.35 -18.82
N ASN A 93 19.20 -6.18 -18.81
CA ASN A 93 18.83 -7.06 -17.69
C ASN A 93 18.56 -6.29 -16.37
N ILE A 94 17.94 -5.11 -16.46
CA ILE A 94 17.65 -4.23 -15.33
C ILE A 94 16.16 -4.28 -14.97
N PRO A 95 15.80 -4.62 -13.72
CA PRO A 95 14.43 -4.57 -13.24
C PRO A 95 13.80 -3.18 -13.30
N ILE A 96 12.47 -3.14 -13.47
CA ILE A 96 11.75 -1.91 -13.84
C ILE A 96 10.54 -1.71 -12.92
N LEU A 97 10.48 -0.57 -12.24
CA LEU A 97 9.27 -0.08 -11.59
C LEU A 97 8.70 1.06 -12.44
N LYS A 98 7.66 0.78 -13.23
CA LYS A 98 7.12 1.73 -14.21
C LYS A 98 5.82 2.38 -13.74
N GLU A 99 5.64 3.64 -14.12
CA GLU A 99 4.36 4.33 -14.03
C GLU A 99 3.26 3.59 -14.81
N LYS A 100 2.01 3.81 -14.38
CA LYS A 100 0.82 3.25 -15.04
C LYS A 100 0.59 3.88 -16.43
N PRO A 101 -0.10 3.22 -17.38
CA PRO A 101 -0.96 2.02 -17.27
C PRO A 101 -0.18 0.71 -17.13
N VAL A 102 -0.85 -0.43 -16.89
CA VAL A 102 -0.18 -1.76 -16.83
C VAL A 102 0.58 -2.06 -18.13
N ALA A 103 -0.13 -1.98 -19.26
CA ALA A 103 0.36 -2.06 -20.62
C ALA A 103 -0.64 -1.31 -21.54
N GLU A 104 -0.28 -1.04 -22.80
CA GLU A 104 -1.20 -0.37 -23.74
C GLU A 104 -2.22 -1.35 -24.36
N SER A 105 -1.87 -2.63 -24.41
CA SER A 105 -2.75 -3.70 -24.91
C SER A 105 -2.58 -4.99 -24.11
N LEU A 106 -3.53 -5.94 -24.26
CA LEU A 106 -3.37 -7.29 -23.71
C LEU A 106 -2.21 -8.06 -24.35
N ALA A 107 -1.86 -7.76 -25.60
CA ALA A 107 -0.72 -8.38 -26.28
C ALA A 107 0.61 -7.89 -25.67
N ASP A 108 0.73 -6.58 -25.45
CA ASP A 108 1.89 -5.97 -24.79
C ASP A 108 2.06 -6.52 -23.37
N PHE A 109 0.95 -6.68 -22.63
CA PHE A 109 0.97 -7.28 -21.31
C PHE A 109 1.50 -8.72 -21.33
N GLN A 110 1.06 -9.51 -22.31
CA GLN A 110 1.54 -10.86 -22.51
C GLN A 110 3.03 -10.90 -22.80
N GLU A 111 3.52 -10.00 -23.65
CA GLU A 111 4.94 -9.87 -23.95
C GLU A 111 5.73 -9.51 -22.68
N LEU A 112 5.24 -8.54 -21.90
CA LEU A 112 5.86 -8.14 -20.63
C LEU A 112 5.95 -9.29 -19.62
N CYS A 113 4.98 -10.21 -19.61
CA CYS A 113 5.00 -11.37 -18.73
C CYS A 113 6.03 -12.43 -19.13
N GLN A 114 6.55 -12.39 -20.36
CA GLN A 114 7.52 -13.36 -20.86
C GLN A 114 8.96 -13.01 -20.50
N TYR A 115 9.24 -11.73 -20.26
CA TYR A 115 10.59 -11.33 -19.88
C TYR A 115 10.94 -11.92 -18.50
N PRO A 116 12.14 -12.51 -18.34
CA PRO A 116 12.58 -13.06 -17.05
C PRO A 116 12.90 -11.97 -16.02
N ILE A 117 12.77 -10.70 -16.42
CA ILE A 117 13.06 -9.53 -15.60
C ILE A 117 11.84 -9.11 -14.79
N LYS A 118 12.09 -8.77 -13.53
CA LYS A 118 11.04 -8.29 -12.61
C LYS A 118 10.58 -6.90 -13.05
N VAL A 119 9.32 -6.82 -13.47
CA VAL A 119 8.62 -5.58 -13.80
C VAL A 119 7.51 -5.33 -12.77
N GLY A 120 7.47 -4.12 -12.21
CA GLY A 120 6.43 -3.62 -11.30
C GLY A 120 5.68 -2.44 -11.91
N VAL A 121 4.41 -2.27 -11.51
CA VAL A 121 3.56 -1.16 -11.95
C VAL A 121 3.18 -0.30 -10.75
N ALA A 122 3.31 1.02 -10.88
CA ALA A 122 3.13 1.98 -9.79
C ALA A 122 1.67 2.28 -9.43
N PHE A 123 0.89 1.27 -9.01
CA PHE A 123 -0.41 1.48 -8.36
C PHE A 123 -0.25 1.88 -6.89
N GLN A 124 0.26 3.09 -6.67
CA GLN A 124 0.63 3.62 -5.35
C GLN A 124 -0.49 3.55 -4.29
N ARG A 125 -1.77 3.54 -4.71
CA ARG A 125 -2.93 3.47 -3.78
C ARG A 125 -2.90 2.24 -2.88
N ARG A 126 -2.33 1.11 -3.32
CA ARG A 126 -2.21 -0.10 -2.50
C ARG A 126 -1.30 0.08 -1.27
N TRP A 127 -0.38 1.05 -1.31
CA TRP A 127 0.54 1.39 -0.22
C TRP A 127 0.09 2.59 0.61
N GLN A 128 -1.00 3.26 0.23
CA GLN A 128 -1.52 4.36 1.04
C GLN A 128 -2.12 3.79 2.33
N PRO A 129 -1.71 4.29 3.51
CA PRO A 129 -2.18 3.77 4.79
C PRO A 129 -3.71 3.71 4.90
N ARG A 130 -4.44 4.66 4.29
CA ARG A 130 -5.90 4.67 4.30
C ARG A 130 -6.52 3.44 3.63
N TYR A 131 -6.00 3.00 2.49
CA TYR A 131 -6.49 1.81 1.79
C TYR A 131 -6.04 0.51 2.49
N VAL A 132 -4.83 0.50 3.05
CA VAL A 132 -4.31 -0.63 3.84
C VAL A 132 -5.15 -0.84 5.10
N HIS A 133 -5.41 0.21 5.87
CA HIS A 133 -6.27 0.14 7.06
C HIS A 133 -7.70 -0.24 6.69
N PHE A 134 -8.25 0.34 5.63
CA PHE A 134 -9.58 0.00 5.14
C PHE A 134 -9.70 -1.49 4.81
N LYS A 135 -8.74 -2.04 4.05
CA LYS A 135 -8.65 -3.47 3.74
C LYS A 135 -8.65 -4.34 4.99
N ASN A 136 -7.84 -3.98 5.99
CA ASN A 136 -7.71 -4.75 7.23
C ASN A 136 -8.98 -4.73 8.09
N LEU A 137 -9.85 -3.73 7.92
CA LEU A 137 -11.11 -3.60 8.64
C LEU A 137 -12.29 -4.28 7.93
N LEU A 138 -12.18 -4.61 6.63
CA LEU A 138 -13.24 -5.26 5.85
C LEU A 138 -13.80 -6.55 6.49
N PRO A 139 -13.00 -7.44 7.11
CA PRO A 139 -13.55 -8.63 7.77
C PRO A 139 -14.57 -8.30 8.86
N GLY A 140 -14.48 -7.12 9.49
CA GLY A 140 -15.35 -6.68 10.57
C GLY A 140 -16.81 -6.44 10.17
N ILE A 141 -17.09 -6.24 8.87
CA ILE A 141 -18.46 -6.04 8.35
C ILE A 141 -19.10 -7.35 7.84
N GLY A 142 -18.42 -8.48 8.00
CA GLY A 142 -18.90 -9.80 7.57
C GLY A 142 -18.91 -9.97 6.04
N ARG A 143 -19.77 -10.87 5.52
CA ARG A 143 -19.93 -11.07 4.08
C ARG A 143 -20.33 -9.77 3.40
N ILE A 144 -19.58 -9.39 2.37
CA ILE A 144 -19.75 -8.14 1.63
C ILE A 144 -20.92 -8.28 0.66
N LEU A 145 -21.78 -7.26 0.62
CA LEU A 145 -23.00 -7.20 -0.18
C LEU A 145 -22.84 -6.20 -1.33
N SER A 146 -22.33 -5.00 -1.04
CA SER A 146 -22.14 -3.98 -2.06
C SER A 146 -20.91 -3.11 -1.81
N VAL A 147 -20.35 -2.60 -2.91
CA VAL A 147 -19.28 -1.59 -2.90
C VAL A 147 -19.64 -0.43 -3.80
N LYS A 148 -19.41 0.80 -3.33
CA LYS A 148 -19.49 2.02 -4.13
C LYS A 148 -18.19 2.78 -4.00
N ALA A 149 -17.55 3.04 -5.12
CA ALA A 149 -16.38 3.89 -5.22
C ALA A 149 -16.69 5.13 -6.06
N THR A 150 -16.26 6.30 -5.59
CA THR A 150 -16.35 7.56 -6.32
C THR A 150 -14.96 8.17 -6.42
N LEU A 151 -14.60 8.64 -7.61
CA LEU A 151 -13.46 9.50 -7.84
C LEU A 151 -13.87 10.67 -8.75
N ALA A 152 -14.20 11.79 -8.13
CA ALA A 152 -14.70 12.97 -8.82
C ALA A 152 -13.82 14.19 -8.53
N GLY A 153 -13.72 15.12 -9.48
CA GLY A 153 -13.12 16.43 -9.27
C GLY A 153 -12.69 17.10 -10.56
N LYS A 154 -12.32 18.38 -10.49
CA LYS A 154 -11.89 19.16 -11.65
C LYS A 154 -10.41 18.88 -11.97
N TYR A 155 -10.13 18.41 -13.19
CA TYR A 155 -8.76 18.18 -13.67
C TYR A 155 -8.41 19.15 -14.82
N ASP A 156 -7.52 20.10 -14.54
CA ASP A 156 -7.06 21.13 -15.50
C ASP A 156 -5.93 20.60 -16.42
N PRO A 157 -6.03 20.69 -17.76
CA PRO A 157 -4.94 20.35 -18.68
C PRO A 157 -3.64 21.12 -18.45
N ALA A 158 -3.73 22.40 -18.13
CA ALA A 158 -2.57 23.29 -18.00
C ALA A 158 -1.68 22.91 -16.82
N GLU A 159 -2.27 22.35 -15.76
CA GLU A 159 -1.54 21.91 -14.56
C GLU A 159 -1.09 20.44 -14.62
N ASN A 160 -1.81 19.60 -15.38
CA ASN A 160 -1.64 18.14 -15.35
C ASN A 160 -0.89 17.55 -16.57
N GLY A 161 -0.62 18.38 -17.59
CA GLY A 161 0.23 18.06 -18.76
C GLY A 161 -0.40 17.04 -19.72
N TRP A 162 0.45 16.28 -20.43
CA TRP A 162 0.05 15.27 -21.43
C TRP A 162 -0.96 14.23 -20.91
N ARG A 163 -1.05 14.04 -19.59
CA ARG A 163 -2.01 13.13 -18.92
C ARG A 163 -3.47 13.44 -19.25
N VAL A 164 -3.75 14.68 -19.62
CA VAL A 164 -5.09 15.12 -19.98
C VAL A 164 -5.46 14.79 -21.43
N ALA A 165 -4.47 14.52 -22.29
CA ALA A 165 -4.71 14.13 -23.67
C ALA A 165 -4.97 12.63 -23.85
N ASP A 166 -4.43 11.79 -22.94
CA ASP A 166 -4.46 10.32 -23.09
C ASP A 166 -5.57 9.62 -22.29
N ASN A 167 -6.49 10.36 -21.64
CA ASN A 167 -7.81 9.89 -21.13
C ASN A 167 -7.82 8.63 -20.24
N GLN A 168 -6.69 8.24 -19.62
CA GLN A 168 -6.52 6.90 -18.99
C GLN A 168 -6.15 6.92 -17.49
N ASP A 169 -6.09 8.09 -16.84
CA ASP A 169 -5.35 8.19 -15.57
C ASP A 169 -6.20 8.00 -14.30
N LEU A 170 -7.46 8.48 -14.30
CA LEU A 170 -8.18 8.60 -13.03
C LEU A 170 -8.84 7.29 -12.57
N GLY A 171 -9.69 6.72 -13.44
CA GLY A 171 -10.53 5.57 -13.07
C GLY A 171 -9.73 4.31 -12.78
N ILE A 172 -8.60 4.12 -13.47
CA ILE A 172 -7.80 2.88 -13.38
C ILE A 172 -7.25 2.64 -11.97
N HIS A 173 -6.90 3.69 -11.24
CA HIS A 173 -6.42 3.55 -9.87
C HIS A 173 -7.50 3.05 -8.92
N MET A 174 -8.74 3.55 -9.06
CA MET A 174 -9.84 3.10 -8.21
C MET A 174 -10.34 1.72 -8.63
N LEU A 175 -10.36 1.43 -9.92
CA LEU A 175 -10.62 0.09 -10.45
C LEU A 175 -9.61 -0.93 -9.88
N ASP A 176 -8.32 -0.60 -9.89
CA ASP A 176 -7.27 -1.44 -9.30
C ASP A 176 -7.49 -1.67 -7.80
N VAL A 177 -7.86 -0.63 -7.04
CA VAL A 177 -8.20 -0.79 -5.61
C VAL A 177 -9.36 -1.76 -5.43
N MET A 178 -10.42 -1.63 -6.23
CA MET A 178 -11.57 -2.55 -6.14
C MET A 178 -11.17 -4.00 -6.45
N ILE A 179 -10.34 -4.21 -7.48
CA ILE A 179 -9.84 -5.54 -7.85
C ILE A 179 -8.90 -6.09 -6.78
N TRP A 180 -8.05 -5.25 -6.19
CA TRP A 180 -7.16 -5.64 -5.10
C TRP A 180 -7.91 -6.05 -3.82
N LEU A 181 -9.06 -5.43 -3.55
CA LEU A 181 -9.87 -5.73 -2.37
C LEU A 181 -10.82 -6.91 -2.58
N PHE A 182 -11.41 -7.06 -3.77
CA PHE A 182 -12.52 -8.00 -4.02
C PHE A 182 -12.20 -9.07 -5.07
N GLY A 183 -11.01 -9.02 -5.68
CA GLY A 183 -10.59 -9.94 -6.74
C GLY A 183 -11.14 -9.56 -8.11
N ARG A 184 -10.89 -10.43 -9.09
CA ARG A 184 -11.37 -10.26 -10.46
C ARG A 184 -12.90 -10.26 -10.52
N PRO A 185 -13.54 -9.23 -11.11
CA PRO A 185 -14.97 -9.25 -11.36
C PRO A 185 -15.35 -10.29 -12.42
N SER A 186 -16.60 -10.76 -12.37
CA SER A 186 -17.16 -11.66 -13.37
C SER A 186 -17.78 -10.90 -14.54
N TYR A 187 -18.43 -9.77 -14.23
CA TYR A 187 -19.12 -8.93 -15.21
C TYR A 187 -18.86 -7.45 -14.96
N LEU A 188 -18.77 -6.69 -16.06
CA LEU A 188 -18.60 -5.24 -16.06
C LEU A 188 -19.53 -4.60 -17.09
N LEU A 189 -20.20 -3.52 -16.73
CA LEU A 189 -20.94 -2.66 -17.65
C LEU A 189 -20.52 -1.21 -17.38
N GLY A 190 -19.77 -0.65 -18.31
CA GLY A 190 -19.38 0.76 -18.36
C GLY A 190 -20.30 1.57 -19.27
N GLN A 191 -20.66 2.76 -18.81
CA GLN A 191 -21.28 3.83 -19.57
C GLN A 191 -20.46 5.11 -19.36
N ARG A 192 -20.36 5.94 -20.40
CA ARG A 192 -19.69 7.24 -20.32
C ARG A 192 -20.45 8.30 -21.09
N VAL A 193 -20.20 9.56 -20.73
CA VAL A 193 -20.75 10.72 -21.43
C VAL A 193 -19.61 11.62 -21.90
N ASP A 194 -19.63 11.93 -23.21
CA ASP A 194 -18.66 12.76 -23.91
C ASP A 194 -19.39 13.97 -24.54
N ASP A 195 -18.88 15.21 -24.41
CA ASP A 195 -19.61 16.44 -24.77
C ASP A 195 -19.01 17.31 -25.89
N GLY A 196 -18.16 16.77 -26.77
CA GLY A 196 -17.78 17.44 -28.03
C GLY A 196 -16.37 18.04 -28.08
N PRO A 197 -16.04 18.83 -29.13
CA PRO A 197 -14.70 18.83 -29.69
C PRO A 197 -13.76 19.85 -29.03
N LEU A 198 -12.82 19.32 -28.22
CA LEU A 198 -11.42 19.75 -28.07
C LEU A 198 -10.67 18.52 -27.49
N HIS A 199 -10.53 17.48 -28.31
CA HIS A 199 -9.76 16.24 -28.04
C HIS A 199 -10.05 15.49 -26.72
N VAL A 200 -11.06 14.62 -26.79
CA VAL A 200 -11.27 13.33 -26.10
C VAL A 200 -11.10 13.35 -24.56
N ARG A 201 -12.20 13.64 -23.85
CA ARG A 201 -12.33 13.34 -22.42
C ARG A 201 -13.58 12.52 -22.13
N ASP A 202 -13.43 11.50 -21.29
CA ASP A 202 -14.54 10.92 -20.54
C ASP A 202 -14.85 11.88 -19.39
N ARG A 203 -15.89 12.69 -19.50
CA ARG A 203 -16.21 13.67 -18.44
C ARG A 203 -16.83 13.01 -17.23
N GLU A 204 -17.69 12.02 -17.49
CA GLU A 204 -18.32 11.19 -16.48
C GLU A 204 -18.39 9.75 -16.96
N SER A 205 -18.02 8.84 -16.08
CA SER A 205 -18.04 7.41 -16.33
C SER A 205 -18.71 6.68 -15.16
N HIS A 206 -19.61 5.78 -15.49
CA HIS A 206 -20.26 4.87 -14.55
C HIS A 206 -19.93 3.45 -14.94
N VAL A 207 -19.40 2.67 -13.99
CA VAL A 207 -19.11 1.26 -14.19
C VAL A 207 -19.84 0.46 -13.12
N ALA A 208 -20.81 -0.34 -13.55
CA ALA A 208 -21.44 -1.37 -12.73
C ALA A 208 -20.61 -2.65 -12.79
N ILE A 209 -20.34 -3.25 -11.63
CA ILE A 209 -19.43 -4.39 -11.48
C ILE A 209 -20.16 -5.51 -10.72
N ARG A 210 -19.92 -6.76 -11.10
CA ARG A 210 -20.47 -7.92 -10.39
C ARG A 210 -19.43 -9.02 -10.22
N TRP A 211 -19.37 -9.59 -9.02
CA TRP A 211 -18.53 -10.74 -8.70
C TRP A 211 -19.41 -11.95 -8.37
N GLU A 212 -19.15 -13.05 -9.06
CA GLU A 212 -19.71 -14.37 -8.77
C GLU A 212 -18.61 -15.32 -8.27
N PRO A 213 -18.92 -16.27 -7.37
CA PRO A 213 -20.25 -16.61 -6.84
C PRO A 213 -20.66 -15.81 -5.59
N SER A 214 -19.87 -14.80 -5.18
CA SER A 214 -20.11 -14.04 -3.95
C SER A 214 -21.39 -13.20 -3.99
N LYS A 215 -21.95 -12.97 -5.19
CA LYS A 215 -23.09 -12.07 -5.47
C LYS A 215 -22.83 -10.62 -5.04
N LEU A 216 -21.56 -10.24 -4.92
CA LEU A 216 -21.17 -8.86 -4.64
C LEU A 216 -21.50 -7.99 -5.85
N VAL A 217 -22.16 -6.87 -5.59
CA VAL A 217 -22.42 -5.83 -6.60
C VAL A 217 -21.57 -4.59 -6.31
N GLY A 218 -21.05 -3.97 -7.36
CA GLY A 218 -20.17 -2.83 -7.27
C GLY A 218 -20.56 -1.71 -8.21
N GLN A 219 -20.16 -0.51 -7.82
CA GLN A 219 -20.26 0.69 -8.62
C GLN A 219 -18.93 1.44 -8.54
N LEU A 220 -18.42 1.87 -9.68
CA LEU A 220 -17.38 2.89 -9.78
C LEU A 220 -17.96 4.09 -10.55
N TYR A 221 -17.94 5.26 -9.93
CA TYR A 221 -18.26 6.54 -10.56
C TYR A 221 -16.99 7.38 -10.65
N VAL A 222 -16.72 7.89 -11.85
CA VAL A 222 -15.57 8.77 -12.12
C VAL A 222 -16.10 10.02 -12.78
N SER A 223 -15.67 11.20 -12.32
CA SER A 223 -16.02 12.47 -12.97
C SER A 223 -14.83 13.42 -12.97
N GLU A 224 -14.48 13.93 -14.14
CA GLU A 224 -13.39 14.90 -14.31
C GLU A 224 -13.89 16.35 -14.35
N VAL A 225 -15.22 16.54 -14.26
CA VAL A 225 -15.89 17.84 -14.33
C VAL A 225 -16.66 18.19 -13.08
N ALA A 226 -16.70 17.31 -12.08
CA ALA A 226 -17.25 17.63 -10.79
C ALA A 226 -16.55 18.84 -10.17
N SER A 227 -17.34 19.78 -9.66
CA SER A 227 -16.86 21.01 -9.02
C SER A 227 -16.07 20.74 -7.76
N GLU A 228 -16.46 19.71 -7.00
CA GLU A 228 -15.81 19.29 -5.76
C GLU A 228 -14.97 18.04 -5.98
N LYS A 229 -13.80 18.02 -5.33
CA LYS A 229 -12.97 16.82 -5.29
C LYS A 229 -13.58 15.82 -4.31
N GLU A 230 -14.02 14.68 -4.82
CA GLU A 230 -14.55 13.58 -4.02
C GLU A 230 -13.74 12.31 -4.27
N GLU A 231 -13.28 11.69 -3.18
CA GLU A 231 -12.71 10.35 -3.22
C GLU A 231 -13.32 9.53 -2.09
N THR A 232 -14.17 8.57 -2.46
CA THR A 232 -14.88 7.74 -1.49
C THR A 232 -14.86 6.27 -1.88
N LEU A 233 -14.83 5.41 -0.87
CA LEU A 233 -15.02 3.96 -0.98
C LEU A 233 -15.93 3.51 0.16
N SER A 234 -17.15 3.14 -0.17
CA SER A 234 -18.17 2.67 0.77
C SER A 234 -18.47 1.20 0.53
N VAL A 235 -18.34 0.38 1.56
CA VAL A 235 -18.56 -1.07 1.49
C VAL A 235 -19.59 -1.46 2.53
N ARG A 236 -20.64 -2.16 2.10
CA ARG A 236 -21.69 -2.69 2.97
C ARG A 236 -21.55 -4.20 3.08
N GLY A 237 -21.57 -4.70 4.29
CA GLY A 237 -21.63 -6.13 4.60
C GLY A 237 -22.85 -6.47 5.45
N VAL A 238 -22.99 -7.75 5.80
CA VAL A 238 -24.12 -8.27 6.58
C VAL A 238 -24.10 -7.82 8.05
N LEU A 239 -22.95 -7.40 8.59
CA LEU A 239 -22.81 -6.97 10.00
C LEU A 239 -22.68 -5.45 10.16
N GLY A 240 -22.60 -4.70 9.05
CA GLY A 240 -22.39 -3.25 9.09
C GLY A 240 -21.86 -2.69 7.77
N SER A 241 -21.33 -1.49 7.80
CA SER A 241 -20.69 -0.84 6.67
C SER A 241 -19.41 -0.13 7.07
N LEU A 242 -18.49 -0.03 6.12
CA LEU A 242 -17.22 0.66 6.24
C LEU A 242 -17.14 1.74 5.16
N HIS A 243 -16.82 2.96 5.54
CA HIS A 243 -16.79 4.11 4.66
C HIS A 243 -15.43 4.79 4.76
N LEU A 244 -14.70 4.84 3.64
CA LEU A 244 -13.53 5.67 3.46
C LEU A 244 -13.95 6.93 2.72
N ARG A 245 -13.72 8.10 3.31
CA ARG A 245 -13.90 9.40 2.67
C ARG A 245 -12.64 10.22 2.88
N CYS A 246 -11.94 10.52 1.80
CA CYS A 246 -10.62 11.16 1.84
C CYS A 246 -9.65 10.38 2.75
N ASP A 247 -9.45 10.85 3.97
CA ASP A 247 -8.52 10.30 4.97
C ASP A 247 -9.25 9.69 6.19
N GLU A 248 -10.57 9.65 6.16
CA GLU A 248 -11.39 9.19 7.29
C GLU A 248 -11.99 7.82 6.98
N ILE A 249 -11.86 6.90 7.94
CA ILE A 249 -12.50 5.58 7.90
C ILE A 249 -13.51 5.50 9.02
N THR A 250 -14.77 5.27 8.66
CA THR A 250 -15.89 5.14 9.61
C THR A 250 -16.54 3.78 9.46
N HIS A 251 -16.75 3.10 10.58
CA HIS A 251 -17.52 1.86 10.65
C HIS A 251 -18.86 2.09 11.33
N ILE A 252 -19.91 1.57 10.71
CA ILE A 252 -21.30 1.67 11.18
C ILE A 252 -21.82 0.24 11.34
N ASP A 253 -22.36 -0.11 12.51
CA ASP A 253 -22.94 -1.44 12.76
C ASP A 253 -24.28 -1.65 12.02
N ALA A 254 -24.79 -2.87 12.03
CA ALA A 254 -26.08 -3.22 11.42
C ALA A 254 -27.29 -2.43 11.98
N ARG A 255 -27.15 -1.75 13.13
CA ARG A 255 -28.18 -0.89 13.73
C ARG A 255 -28.02 0.59 13.34
N GLY A 256 -27.07 0.91 12.47
CA GLY A 256 -26.79 2.28 12.03
C GLY A 256 -25.95 3.10 13.02
N ARG A 257 -25.37 2.48 14.06
CA ARG A 257 -24.54 3.19 15.03
C ARG A 257 -23.10 3.20 14.57
N GLN A 258 -22.48 4.38 14.58
CA GLN A 258 -21.03 4.48 14.39
C GLN A 258 -20.32 3.83 15.58
N THR A 259 -19.62 2.72 15.36
CA THR A 259 -18.87 2.03 16.42
C THR A 259 -17.38 2.35 16.38
N PHE A 260 -16.89 2.85 15.25
CA PHE A 260 -15.49 3.17 15.07
C PHE A 260 -15.34 4.29 14.04
N HIS A 261 -14.38 5.17 14.29
CA HIS A 261 -13.95 6.22 13.37
C HIS A 261 -12.46 6.44 13.58
N MET A 262 -11.72 6.59 12.48
CA MET A 262 -10.32 6.96 12.50
C MET A 262 -10.00 7.93 11.38
N THR A 263 -9.07 8.84 11.65
CA THR A 263 -8.43 9.67 10.63
C THR A 263 -7.03 9.13 10.37
N VAL A 264 -6.72 8.84 9.12
CA VAL A 264 -5.44 8.33 8.67
C VAL A 264 -4.65 9.48 8.07
N ARG A 265 -3.56 9.88 8.73
CA ARG A 265 -2.64 10.87 8.14
C ARG A 265 -1.73 10.17 7.14
N GLU A 266 -1.78 10.59 5.88
CA GLU A 266 -0.88 10.11 4.84
C GLU A 266 0.25 11.12 4.58
N HIS A 267 1.46 10.60 4.40
CA HIS A 267 2.58 11.33 3.80
C HIS A 267 2.94 10.66 2.48
N LYS A 268 2.86 11.40 1.37
CA LYS A 268 3.13 10.89 0.03
C LYS A 268 4.51 10.21 -0.05
N GLU A 269 5.49 10.75 0.65
CA GLU A 269 6.84 10.21 0.75
C GLU A 269 6.82 8.77 1.27
N SER A 270 6.07 8.51 2.35
CA SER A 270 6.00 7.17 2.96
C SER A 270 5.41 6.13 2.01
N THR A 271 4.37 6.49 1.24
CA THR A 271 3.75 5.61 0.24
C THR A 271 4.77 5.23 -0.85
N ILE A 272 5.47 6.22 -1.40
CA ILE A 272 6.44 6.00 -2.48
C ILE A 272 7.66 5.22 -1.98
N GLN A 273 8.22 5.59 -0.82
CA GLN A 273 9.37 4.91 -0.24
C GLN A 273 9.07 3.46 0.09
N THR A 274 7.92 3.16 0.71
CA THR A 274 7.52 1.79 1.06
C THR A 274 7.35 0.93 -0.19
N MET A 275 6.64 1.44 -1.21
CA MET A 275 6.48 0.73 -2.48
C MET A 275 7.83 0.46 -3.18
N CYS A 276 8.72 1.46 -3.18
CA CYS A 276 10.04 1.34 -3.79
C CYS A 276 10.93 0.32 -3.05
N GLN A 277 10.87 0.32 -1.72
CA GLN A 277 11.57 -0.66 -0.88
C GLN A 277 11.03 -2.07 -1.10
N GLU A 278 9.71 -2.28 -1.07
CA GLU A 278 9.11 -3.60 -1.31
C GLU A 278 9.42 -4.13 -2.73
N PHE A 279 9.50 -3.23 -3.72
CA PHE A 279 9.95 -3.62 -5.05
C PHE A 279 11.44 -4.00 -5.04
N GLY A 280 12.30 -3.27 -4.33
CA GLY A 280 13.71 -3.64 -4.12
C GLY A 280 13.89 -4.99 -3.44
N ASP A 281 13.12 -5.26 -2.38
CA ASP A 281 13.06 -6.55 -1.69
C ASP A 281 12.64 -7.67 -2.64
N TYR A 282 11.62 -7.43 -3.46
CA TYR A 282 11.20 -8.35 -4.50
C TYR A 282 12.29 -8.58 -5.53
N VAL A 283 12.95 -7.52 -6.02
CA VAL A 283 14.03 -7.60 -6.99
C VAL A 283 15.18 -8.47 -6.47
N CYS A 284 15.63 -8.21 -5.25
CA CYS A 284 16.74 -8.93 -4.61
C CYS A 284 16.38 -10.32 -4.06
N GLY A 285 15.09 -10.69 -4.06
CA GLY A 285 14.64 -12.00 -3.58
C GLY A 285 14.44 -12.08 -2.07
N THR A 286 14.57 -10.96 -1.34
CA THR A 286 14.16 -10.84 0.07
C THR A 286 12.67 -11.11 0.22
N SER A 287 11.87 -10.62 -0.74
CA SER A 287 10.45 -10.94 -0.89
C SER A 287 10.22 -11.83 -2.10
N GLN A 288 9.37 -12.85 -1.96
CA GLN A 288 8.96 -13.72 -3.06
C GLN A 288 7.94 -13.05 -4.00
N SER A 289 7.30 -11.97 -3.56
CA SER A 289 6.23 -11.32 -4.33
C SER A 289 6.20 -9.81 -4.16
N PHE A 290 5.65 -9.13 -5.16
CA PHE A 290 5.34 -7.71 -5.12
C PHE A 290 3.91 -7.53 -5.62
N SER A 291 3.07 -6.81 -4.86
CA SER A 291 1.62 -6.81 -5.08
C SER A 291 1.21 -6.32 -6.46
N THR A 292 2.04 -5.47 -7.09
CA THR A 292 1.81 -4.93 -8.43
C THR A 292 2.92 -5.32 -9.40
N SER A 293 3.52 -6.50 -9.22
CA SER A 293 4.36 -7.09 -10.26
C SER A 293 3.52 -7.40 -11.49
N ILE A 294 4.14 -7.40 -12.67
CA ILE A 294 3.43 -7.64 -13.94
C ILE A 294 2.60 -8.94 -13.90
N ALA A 295 3.15 -9.99 -13.30
CA ALA A 295 2.47 -11.28 -13.13
C ALA A 295 1.20 -11.20 -12.24
N GLN A 296 1.11 -10.22 -11.35
CA GLN A 296 -0.03 -10.00 -10.46
C GLN A 296 -1.06 -9.02 -11.04
N MET A 297 -0.78 -8.39 -12.20
CA MET A 297 -1.63 -7.35 -12.80
C MET A 297 -2.64 -7.87 -13.83
N ALA A 298 -2.70 -9.19 -14.05
CA ALA A 298 -3.61 -9.79 -15.04
C ALA A 298 -5.08 -9.43 -14.80
N ASP A 299 -5.54 -9.47 -13.55
CA ASP A 299 -6.93 -9.14 -13.23
C ASP A 299 -7.24 -7.66 -13.44
N THR A 300 -6.29 -6.78 -13.12
CA THR A 300 -6.42 -5.33 -13.31
C THR A 300 -6.51 -4.99 -14.80
N ILE A 301 -5.59 -5.49 -15.63
CA ILE A 301 -5.58 -5.14 -17.06
C ILE A 301 -6.77 -5.75 -17.81
N VAL A 302 -7.14 -7.00 -17.51
CA VAL A 302 -8.30 -7.62 -18.17
C VAL A 302 -9.60 -6.92 -17.78
N SER A 303 -9.73 -6.47 -16.53
CA SER A 303 -10.89 -5.69 -16.10
C SER A 303 -10.91 -4.31 -16.74
N ALA A 304 -9.74 -3.66 -16.89
CA ALA A 304 -9.63 -2.38 -17.59
C ALA A 304 -10.02 -2.51 -19.07
N GLU A 305 -9.58 -3.56 -19.74
CA GLU A 305 -9.98 -3.89 -21.12
C GLU A 305 -11.50 -4.12 -21.20
N ALA A 306 -12.08 -4.83 -20.24
CA ALA A 306 -13.53 -5.03 -20.18
C ALA A 306 -14.29 -3.71 -20.05
N VAL A 307 -13.80 -2.78 -19.25
CA VAL A 307 -14.40 -1.43 -19.14
C VAL A 307 -14.31 -0.70 -20.47
N ALA A 308 -13.14 -0.72 -21.12
CA ALA A 308 -12.93 -0.08 -22.42
C ALA A 308 -13.85 -0.66 -23.51
N LEU A 309 -13.95 -1.99 -23.62
CA LEU A 309 -14.86 -2.68 -24.53
C LEU A 309 -16.33 -2.33 -24.23
N SER A 310 -16.69 -2.23 -22.95
CA SER A 310 -18.04 -1.84 -22.56
C SER A 310 -18.37 -0.40 -22.94
N PHE A 311 -17.45 0.56 -22.80
CA PHE A 311 -17.68 1.94 -23.23
C PHE A 311 -17.88 2.04 -24.75
N CYS A 312 -17.14 1.25 -25.52
CA CYS A 312 -17.26 1.23 -26.98
C CYS A 312 -18.56 0.55 -27.47
N SER A 313 -18.97 -0.53 -26.79
CA SER A 313 -20.11 -1.37 -27.22
C SER A 313 -21.43 -1.04 -26.53
N ASN A 314 -21.39 -0.31 -25.40
CA ASN A 314 -22.50 -0.16 -24.46
C ASN A 314 -23.11 -1.49 -24.00
N ALA A 315 -22.32 -2.57 -24.00
CA ALA A 315 -22.76 -3.92 -23.68
C ALA A 315 -22.03 -4.50 -22.47
N LEU A 316 -22.73 -5.35 -21.72
CA LEU A 316 -22.16 -6.12 -20.60
C LEU A 316 -20.98 -6.96 -21.09
N GLN A 317 -19.84 -6.84 -20.41
CA GLN A 317 -18.65 -7.65 -20.69
C GLN A 317 -18.50 -8.77 -19.66
N HIS A 318 -18.29 -9.98 -20.17
CA HIS A 318 -17.91 -11.14 -19.37
C HIS A 318 -16.41 -11.17 -19.21
N VAL A 319 -15.91 -10.76 -18.05
CA VAL A 319 -14.48 -10.53 -17.83
C VAL A 319 -13.66 -11.81 -18.04
N HIS A 320 -14.23 -12.98 -17.76
CA HIS A 320 -13.57 -14.28 -17.98
C HIS A 320 -13.42 -14.66 -19.46
N GLN A 321 -14.20 -14.06 -20.38
CA GLN A 321 -14.10 -14.30 -21.82
C GLN A 321 -12.99 -13.47 -22.46
N ILE A 322 -12.60 -12.37 -21.81
CA ILE A 322 -11.47 -11.55 -22.23
C ILE A 322 -10.20 -12.31 -21.88
N ARG A 323 -9.58 -12.87 -22.91
CA ARG A 323 -8.33 -13.60 -22.79
C ARG A 323 -7.19 -12.68 -23.17
N VAL A 324 -6.13 -12.73 -22.37
CA VAL A 324 -4.81 -12.37 -22.86
C VAL A 324 -4.54 -13.31 -24.06
N PRO A 325 -4.21 -12.80 -25.26
CA PRO A 325 -4.05 -13.62 -26.46
C PRO A 325 -3.19 -14.85 -26.20
N ALA A 326 -3.50 -15.98 -26.83
CA ALA A 326 -2.57 -17.11 -26.87
C ALA A 326 -1.55 -16.86 -28.00
N GLN A 327 -0.33 -17.38 -27.83
CA GLN A 327 0.82 -17.16 -28.73
C GLN A 327 0.44 -17.15 -30.23
N HIS A 328 0.93 -16.16 -30.95
CA HIS A 328 1.42 -16.41 -32.31
C HIS A 328 2.93 -16.61 -32.20
N SER A 329 3.40 -17.80 -32.57
CA SER A 329 4.81 -18.06 -32.83
C SER A 329 5.24 -17.17 -34.00
N VAL A 330 5.72 -15.97 -33.71
CA VAL A 330 6.36 -15.14 -34.73
C VAL A 330 7.76 -15.70 -34.92
N GLY A 331 7.91 -16.49 -35.98
CA GLY A 331 9.22 -16.80 -36.55
C GLY A 331 9.95 -15.49 -36.83
N THR A 332 11.26 -15.51 -36.59
CA THR A 332 12.20 -14.43 -36.90
C THR A 332 11.96 -13.84 -38.29
N THR A 333 11.31 -12.68 -38.35
CA THR A 333 11.36 -11.82 -39.53
C THR A 333 11.31 -10.35 -39.12
N GLN A 334 12.20 -9.58 -39.75
CA GLN A 334 12.50 -8.18 -39.53
C GLN A 334 11.29 -7.24 -39.54
N VAL A 335 11.46 -6.15 -38.79
CA VAL A 335 10.67 -4.90 -38.80
C VAL A 335 10.28 -4.49 -40.22
N ASN A 336 8.96 -4.33 -40.49
CA ASN A 336 8.39 -3.24 -41.29
C ASN A 336 6.85 -3.33 -41.38
N GLY A 337 6.18 -2.20 -41.14
CA GLY A 337 4.92 -1.86 -41.80
C GLY A 337 3.61 -2.09 -41.04
N LEU A 338 3.03 -0.98 -40.56
CA LEU A 338 1.62 -0.84 -40.20
C LEU A 338 0.69 -1.36 -41.31
N ARG A 339 -0.36 -2.11 -40.93
CA ARG A 339 -1.60 -2.20 -41.71
C ARG A 339 -2.84 -2.26 -40.82
N THR A 340 -3.88 -1.60 -41.32
CA THR A 340 -5.12 -1.17 -40.67
C THR A 340 -6.32 -2.07 -41.01
N ASN A 341 -7.27 -2.10 -40.07
CA ASN A 341 -8.74 -2.30 -40.16
C ASN A 341 -9.35 -3.53 -40.86
N GLY A 342 -10.29 -4.18 -40.15
CA GLY A 342 -11.35 -5.03 -40.73
C GLY A 342 -12.41 -5.43 -39.71
N ARG A 343 -13.58 -4.77 -39.75
CA ARG A 343 -14.81 -5.10 -39.01
C ARG A 343 -15.44 -6.39 -39.56
N GLU A 344 -15.87 -7.30 -38.69
CA GLU A 344 -16.95 -8.25 -39.00
C GLU A 344 -17.96 -8.39 -37.85
N LYS A 345 -19.24 -8.41 -38.25
CA LYS A 345 -20.44 -8.52 -37.41
C LYS A 345 -20.88 -9.98 -37.37
N THR A 346 -21.38 -10.50 -36.24
CA THR A 346 -22.60 -11.35 -36.27
C THR A 346 -23.28 -11.60 -34.91
N LYS A 347 -24.57 -11.23 -34.89
CA LYS A 347 -25.81 -11.81 -34.32
C LYS A 347 -25.84 -12.60 -32.98
N ALA A 348 -26.76 -12.12 -32.15
CA ALA A 348 -27.31 -12.67 -30.92
C ALA A 348 -28.23 -13.89 -31.10
N ILE A 349 -28.37 -14.69 -30.02
CA ILE A 349 -29.53 -15.54 -29.73
C ILE A 349 -29.83 -15.44 -28.21
N ALA A 350 -31.06 -15.05 -27.88
CA ALA A 350 -31.70 -15.05 -26.56
C ALA A 350 -32.23 -16.47 -26.24
N ASN A 351 -32.70 -16.93 -25.07
CA ASN A 351 -33.37 -16.39 -23.89
C ASN A 351 -33.46 -17.56 -22.87
N GLY A 352 -33.79 -17.30 -21.60
CA GLY A 352 -34.31 -18.35 -20.71
C GLY A 352 -34.22 -18.03 -19.22
N SER A 353 -35.33 -17.53 -18.66
CA SER A 353 -35.60 -17.25 -17.25
C SER A 353 -35.92 -18.52 -16.43
N ASP A 354 -35.75 -18.46 -15.10
CA ASP A 354 -36.86 -18.69 -14.16
C ASP A 354 -36.48 -18.41 -12.69
N GLN A 355 -37.49 -17.98 -11.94
CA GLN A 355 -37.43 -17.44 -10.57
C GLN A 355 -37.94 -18.44 -9.52
N ASN A 356 -37.60 -18.14 -8.25
CA ASN A 356 -38.47 -18.08 -7.05
C ASN A 356 -38.18 -18.99 -5.83
N GLY A 357 -38.28 -18.32 -4.67
CA GLY A 357 -38.65 -18.83 -3.34
C GLY A 357 -37.48 -19.11 -2.39
N GLN A 358 -37.51 -18.86 -1.08
CA GLN A 358 -38.45 -18.21 -0.14
C GLN A 358 -37.67 -17.96 1.18
N HIS A 359 -38.19 -17.09 2.06
CA HIS A 359 -37.60 -16.61 3.32
C HIS A 359 -37.77 -17.58 4.51
N GLU A 360 -36.79 -17.62 5.43
CA GLU A 360 -37.03 -17.97 6.85
C GLU A 360 -36.23 -17.08 7.83
N ASN A 361 -36.91 -16.65 8.89
CA ASN A 361 -36.43 -15.84 10.03
C ASN A 361 -35.63 -16.69 11.03
N CYS A 362 -34.58 -16.14 11.65
CA CYS A 362 -33.89 -16.83 12.77
C CYS A 362 -33.39 -15.85 13.85
N SER A 363 -33.82 -16.13 15.08
CA SER A 363 -33.79 -15.36 16.33
C SER A 363 -32.40 -15.30 17.03
N LEU A 364 -32.36 -14.47 18.08
CA LEU A 364 -31.22 -13.83 18.77
C LEU A 364 -30.36 -14.71 19.72
N SER A 365 -30.07 -15.98 19.40
CA SER A 365 -29.22 -16.85 20.27
C SER A 365 -27.73 -16.90 19.90
N ARG A 366 -27.26 -16.14 18.90
CA ARG A 366 -26.00 -16.42 18.16
C ARG A 366 -24.71 -15.72 18.61
N TYR A 367 -24.60 -15.20 19.84
CA TYR A 367 -23.36 -14.51 20.25
C TYR A 367 -22.28 -15.40 20.87
N SER A 368 -22.53 -16.70 21.13
CA SER A 368 -21.51 -17.62 21.66
C SER A 368 -20.59 -18.22 20.60
N ASP A 369 -20.93 -18.13 19.31
CA ASP A 369 -20.26 -18.93 18.26
C ASP A 369 -19.46 -18.09 17.25
N PHE A 370 -19.20 -16.81 17.56
CA PHE A 370 -18.44 -15.91 16.68
C PHE A 370 -16.93 -16.19 16.78
N ASN A 371 -16.45 -17.22 16.09
CA ASN A 371 -15.02 -17.50 15.95
C ASN A 371 -14.48 -16.76 14.71
N MET A 372 -13.84 -15.60 14.91
CA MET A 372 -13.14 -14.91 13.82
C MET A 372 -11.95 -15.77 13.35
N PRO A 373 -11.91 -16.26 12.10
CA PRO A 373 -10.73 -16.96 11.60
C PRO A 373 -9.55 -15.98 11.56
N GLN A 374 -8.66 -16.07 12.55
CA GLN A 374 -7.48 -15.23 12.63
C GLN A 374 -6.41 -15.79 11.71
N ARG A 375 -6.06 -15.05 10.64
CA ARG A 375 -4.88 -15.35 9.82
C ARG A 375 -3.65 -15.31 10.73
N ARG A 376 -2.83 -16.35 10.69
CA ARG A 376 -1.56 -16.44 11.43
C ARG A 376 -0.39 -16.29 10.47
N PHE A 377 0.72 -15.76 10.97
CA PHE A 377 1.96 -15.63 10.22
C PHE A 377 3.05 -16.44 10.92
N LEU A 378 3.80 -17.22 10.14
CA LEU A 378 4.93 -17.98 10.65
C LEU A 378 6.13 -17.05 10.85
N LEU A 379 6.65 -17.01 12.07
CA LEU A 379 7.88 -16.28 12.40
C LEU A 379 9.11 -17.14 12.09
N ASN A 380 10.27 -16.49 11.97
CA ASN A 380 11.57 -17.17 11.79
C ASN A 380 11.95 -18.11 12.95
N THR A 381 11.30 -17.96 14.11
CA THR A 381 11.43 -18.86 15.26
C THR A 381 10.58 -20.12 15.15
N GLY A 382 9.75 -20.25 14.11
CA GLY A 382 8.75 -21.32 13.97
C GLY A 382 7.45 -21.06 14.73
N ALA A 383 7.37 -19.99 15.53
CA ALA A 383 6.13 -19.62 16.22
C ALA A 383 5.12 -18.98 15.26
N GLU A 384 3.83 -19.20 15.50
CA GLU A 384 2.74 -18.62 14.70
C GLU A 384 2.11 -17.42 15.41
N ILE A 385 2.35 -16.21 14.90
CA ILE A 385 1.74 -15.00 15.46
C ILE A 385 0.36 -14.74 14.85
N PRO A 386 -0.68 -14.42 15.64
CA PRO A 386 -1.95 -13.95 15.10
C PRO A 386 -1.79 -12.58 14.43
N GLY A 387 -2.27 -12.47 13.19
CA GLY A 387 -2.05 -11.32 12.33
C GLY A 387 -2.74 -10.03 12.77
N LEU A 388 -3.71 -10.11 13.68
CA LEU A 388 -4.43 -8.96 14.21
C LEU A 388 -4.21 -8.85 15.72
N GLY A 389 -3.45 -7.83 16.14
CA GLY A 389 -3.18 -7.52 17.54
C GLY A 389 -4.06 -6.39 18.09
N PHE A 390 -4.45 -6.49 19.35
CA PHE A 390 -5.18 -5.45 20.08
C PHE A 390 -4.22 -4.59 20.92
N GLY A 391 -4.08 -3.31 20.58
CA GLY A 391 -3.19 -2.37 21.27
C GLY A 391 -3.80 -1.74 22.53
N THR A 392 -2.99 -1.55 23.57
CA THR A 392 -3.46 -1.16 24.92
C THR A 392 -2.99 0.23 25.39
N ARG A 393 -2.52 1.09 24.49
CA ARG A 393 -1.92 2.39 24.82
C ARG A 393 -2.98 3.46 25.20
N LYS A 394 -2.61 4.35 26.14
CA LYS A 394 -3.35 5.57 26.56
C LYS A 394 -4.75 5.30 27.16
N PRO A 395 -4.87 4.53 28.25
CA PRO A 395 -6.11 4.53 29.01
C PRO A 395 -6.42 5.96 29.51
N LYS A 396 -7.64 6.43 29.32
CA LYS A 396 -8.16 7.73 29.78
C LYS A 396 -8.85 7.64 31.14
N LYS A 397 -9.20 6.43 31.59
CA LYS A 397 -9.91 6.17 32.84
C LYS A 397 -9.28 4.97 33.57
N PRO A 398 -9.39 4.90 34.91
CA PRO A 398 -9.04 3.69 35.66
C PRO A 398 -9.77 2.47 35.09
N ARG A 399 -9.13 1.29 35.12
CA ARG A 399 -9.68 0.00 34.68
C ARG A 399 -10.05 -0.12 33.19
N GLN A 400 -9.88 0.93 32.39
CA GLN A 400 -10.25 0.92 30.97
C GLN A 400 -9.47 -0.12 30.15
N THR A 401 -8.21 -0.38 30.48
CA THR A 401 -7.41 -1.38 29.78
C THR A 401 -7.96 -2.77 30.02
N TYR A 402 -8.36 -3.08 31.25
CA TYR A 402 -8.99 -4.35 31.60
C TYR A 402 -10.26 -4.58 30.77
N GLU A 403 -11.19 -3.61 30.80
CA GLU A 403 -12.48 -3.71 30.08
C GLU A 403 -12.28 -3.89 28.57
N ALA A 404 -11.32 -3.15 28.01
CA ALA A 404 -11.02 -3.18 26.60
C ALA A 404 -10.41 -4.54 26.18
N VAL A 405 -9.46 -5.07 26.95
CA VAL A 405 -8.84 -6.37 26.69
C VAL A 405 -9.83 -7.51 26.90
N ALA A 406 -10.62 -7.49 27.98
CA ALA A 406 -11.65 -8.49 28.24
C ALA A 406 -12.66 -8.56 27.08
N LYS A 407 -13.11 -7.39 26.59
CA LYS A 407 -13.98 -7.32 25.41
C LYS A 407 -13.29 -7.79 24.14
N ALA A 408 -12.03 -7.43 23.92
CA ALA A 408 -11.26 -7.89 22.77
C ALA A 408 -11.16 -9.43 22.75
N LEU A 409 -10.83 -10.04 23.88
CA LEU A 409 -10.77 -11.49 24.02
C LEU A 409 -12.14 -12.16 23.78
N ALA A 410 -13.21 -11.58 24.31
CA ALA A 410 -14.58 -12.05 24.13
C ALA A 410 -15.06 -12.01 22.67
N VAL A 411 -14.64 -11.00 21.89
CA VAL A 411 -14.97 -10.91 20.46
C VAL A 411 -14.00 -11.69 19.55
N GLY A 412 -13.06 -12.45 20.13
CA GLY A 412 -12.21 -13.38 19.39
C GLY A 412 -10.79 -12.90 19.11
N TYR A 413 -10.31 -11.80 19.71
CA TYR A 413 -8.89 -11.46 19.63
C TYR A 413 -8.05 -12.50 20.36
N ARG A 414 -6.92 -12.88 19.77
CA ARG A 414 -5.96 -13.81 20.34
C ARG A 414 -4.54 -13.25 20.36
N HIS A 415 -4.37 -11.97 20.08
CA HIS A 415 -3.09 -11.27 20.20
C HIS A 415 -3.31 -9.93 20.90
N ILE A 416 -2.66 -9.73 22.05
CA ILE A 416 -2.68 -8.49 22.81
C ILE A 416 -1.29 -7.83 22.74
N ASP A 417 -1.27 -6.58 22.28
CA ASP A 417 -0.09 -5.74 22.18
C ASP A 417 -0.09 -4.71 23.34
N THR A 418 0.89 -4.84 24.21
CA THR A 418 1.17 -3.90 25.31
C THR A 418 2.62 -3.43 25.28
N ALA A 419 2.99 -2.60 26.25
CA ALA A 419 4.35 -2.13 26.48
C ALA A 419 4.55 -1.82 27.97
N PHE A 420 5.76 -2.08 28.49
CA PHE A 420 6.13 -1.75 29.87
C PHE A 420 5.78 -0.30 30.24
N ARG A 421 6.11 0.64 29.35
CA ARG A 421 5.90 2.09 29.56
C ARG A 421 4.42 2.48 29.71
N TYR A 422 3.48 1.65 29.29
CA TYR A 422 2.06 1.99 29.38
C TYR A 422 1.52 1.93 30.81
N ASN A 423 2.27 1.31 31.74
CA ASN A 423 1.92 1.19 33.15
C ASN A 423 0.49 0.66 33.37
N ASN A 424 0.08 -0.30 32.54
CA ASN A 424 -1.23 -0.94 32.59
C ASN A 424 -1.16 -2.45 32.28
N GLU A 425 0.03 -3.03 32.36
CA GLU A 425 0.28 -4.46 32.14
C GLU A 425 -0.45 -5.33 33.19
N ASP A 426 -0.64 -4.81 34.40
CA ASP A 426 -1.50 -5.40 35.45
C ASP A 426 -2.93 -5.68 34.97
N GLN A 427 -3.56 -4.68 34.35
CA GLN A 427 -4.92 -4.80 33.82
C GLN A 427 -5.01 -5.72 32.60
N VAL A 428 -3.96 -5.77 31.77
CA VAL A 428 -3.88 -6.72 30.65
C VAL A 428 -3.83 -8.15 31.20
N GLY A 429 -2.96 -8.37 32.18
CA GLY A 429 -2.80 -9.64 32.87
C GLY A 429 -4.09 -10.15 33.51
N GLU A 430 -4.76 -9.27 34.27
CA GLU A 430 -6.05 -9.53 34.91
C GLU A 430 -7.09 -9.96 33.88
N ALA A 431 -7.25 -9.20 32.79
CA ALA A 431 -8.23 -9.52 31.75
C ALA A 431 -7.95 -10.84 31.01
N VAL A 432 -6.67 -11.18 30.81
CA VAL A 432 -6.28 -12.45 30.19
C VAL A 432 -6.63 -13.63 31.10
N ARG A 433 -6.34 -13.54 32.41
CA ARG A 433 -6.69 -14.60 33.37
C ARG A 433 -8.20 -14.76 33.52
N ASP A 434 -8.92 -13.65 33.64
CA ASP A 434 -10.37 -13.65 33.86
C ASP A 434 -11.16 -14.07 32.60
N SER A 435 -10.53 -14.05 31.42
CA SER A 435 -11.17 -14.48 30.17
C SER A 435 -11.52 -15.96 30.11
N GLY A 436 -10.89 -16.80 30.94
CA GLY A 436 -11.01 -18.26 30.88
C GLY A 436 -10.39 -18.91 29.64
N ILE A 437 -9.73 -18.13 28.77
CA ILE A 437 -9.04 -18.64 27.58
C ILE A 437 -7.71 -19.25 28.02
N PRO A 438 -7.34 -20.47 27.55
CA PRO A 438 -6.03 -21.04 27.85
C PRO A 438 -4.92 -20.06 27.46
N ARG A 439 -3.98 -19.78 28.37
CA ARG A 439 -2.89 -18.80 28.16
C ARG A 439 -2.14 -19.02 26.84
N LYS A 440 -1.90 -20.27 26.45
CA LYS A 440 -1.27 -20.67 25.17
C LYS A 440 -2.03 -20.27 23.91
N ALA A 441 -3.31 -19.93 24.03
CA ALA A 441 -4.13 -19.46 22.93
C ALA A 441 -4.13 -17.93 22.79
N VAL A 442 -3.57 -17.19 23.76
CA VAL A 442 -3.47 -15.73 23.73
C VAL A 442 -2.01 -15.33 23.55
N TRP A 443 -1.66 -14.77 22.41
CA TRP A 443 -0.34 -14.22 22.14
C TRP A 443 -0.16 -12.87 22.83
N ILE A 444 0.84 -12.76 23.71
CA ILE A 444 1.18 -11.52 24.42
C ILE A 444 2.47 -10.93 23.85
N THR A 445 2.35 -9.73 23.29
CA THR A 445 3.49 -8.94 22.85
C THR A 445 3.70 -7.77 23.82
N THR A 446 4.91 -7.64 24.39
CA THR A 446 5.31 -6.42 25.14
C THR A 446 6.60 -5.82 24.59
N LYS A 447 6.92 -4.60 25.04
CA LYS A 447 8.09 -3.84 24.60
C LYS A 447 8.90 -3.39 25.81
N VAL A 448 10.21 -3.57 25.73
CA VAL A 448 11.16 -3.03 26.72
C VAL A 448 11.17 -1.51 26.59
N ASP A 449 11.06 -0.79 27.71
CA ASP A 449 11.22 0.66 27.69
C ASP A 449 12.70 1.04 27.51
N ASN A 450 12.95 2.17 26.84
CA ASN A 450 14.31 2.69 26.58
C ASN A 450 15.20 2.72 27.83
N SER A 451 14.63 3.06 29.00
CA SER A 451 15.38 3.16 30.25
C SER A 451 15.89 1.81 30.75
N TRP A 452 15.34 0.70 30.25
CA TRP A 452 15.69 -0.66 30.67
C TRP A 452 16.55 -1.43 29.66
N HIS A 453 16.96 -0.80 28.55
CA HIS A 453 17.78 -1.47 27.53
C HIS A 453 19.14 -2.00 28.04
N HIS A 454 19.66 -1.45 29.15
CA HIS A 454 20.89 -1.93 29.79
C HIS A 454 20.65 -3.05 30.81
N ARG A 455 19.39 -3.32 31.19
CA ARG A 455 18.95 -4.30 32.19
C ARG A 455 17.68 -4.99 31.72
N VAL A 456 17.76 -5.60 30.53
CA VAL A 456 16.59 -6.18 29.84
C VAL A 456 15.96 -7.31 30.66
N ALA A 457 16.76 -8.17 31.28
CA ALA A 457 16.27 -9.27 32.11
C ALA A 457 15.37 -8.76 33.26
N GLU A 458 15.82 -7.76 34.01
CA GLU A 458 15.02 -7.12 35.07
C GLU A 458 13.73 -6.50 34.54
N SER A 459 13.75 -5.92 33.34
CA SER A 459 12.53 -5.39 32.71
C SER A 459 11.52 -6.46 32.37
N VAL A 460 12.00 -7.61 31.88
CA VAL A 460 11.15 -8.75 31.53
C VAL A 460 10.52 -9.31 32.79
N GLU A 461 11.30 -9.49 33.87
CA GLU A 461 10.78 -9.93 35.17
C GLU A 461 9.69 -9.00 35.69
N LYS A 462 9.89 -7.67 35.58
CA LYS A 462 8.87 -6.70 35.98
C LYS A 462 7.62 -6.75 35.11
N SER A 463 7.75 -6.90 33.79
CA SER A 463 6.59 -7.06 32.92
C SER A 463 5.84 -8.36 33.22
N LEU A 464 6.55 -9.48 33.44
CA LEU A 464 5.94 -10.76 33.82
C LEU A 464 5.20 -10.65 35.17
N ALA A 465 5.81 -9.98 36.15
CA ALA A 465 5.20 -9.73 37.45
C ALA A 465 3.96 -8.83 37.35
N ALA A 466 4.04 -7.74 36.58
CA ALA A 466 2.90 -6.85 36.34
C ALA A 466 1.78 -7.59 35.62
N LEU A 467 2.08 -8.27 34.51
CA LEU A 467 1.13 -9.10 33.79
C LEU A 467 0.61 -10.26 34.65
N GLY A 468 1.34 -10.71 35.67
CA GLY A 468 1.05 -11.93 36.41
C GLY A 468 0.97 -13.15 35.49
N LEU A 469 1.97 -13.30 34.60
CA LEU A 469 2.09 -14.38 33.62
C LEU A 469 3.45 -15.06 33.73
N GLU A 470 3.51 -16.34 33.35
CA GLU A 470 4.74 -17.13 33.40
C GLU A 470 5.69 -16.86 32.22
N TYR A 471 5.14 -16.45 31.07
CA TYR A 471 5.92 -16.17 29.86
C TYR A 471 5.27 -15.08 28.99
N ILE A 472 6.09 -14.49 28.11
CA ILE A 472 5.71 -13.52 27.06
C ILE A 472 6.02 -14.16 25.71
N ASP A 473 5.07 -14.08 24.76
CA ASP A 473 5.22 -14.72 23.44
C ASP A 473 6.17 -13.93 22.52
N LEU A 474 6.13 -12.60 22.61
CA LEU A 474 7.03 -11.72 21.85
C LEU A 474 7.47 -10.50 22.68
N LEU A 475 8.78 -10.37 22.86
CA LEU A 475 9.39 -9.19 23.44
C LEU A 475 10.03 -8.35 22.32
N LEU A 476 9.65 -7.08 22.23
CA LEU A 476 10.25 -6.14 21.29
C LEU A 476 11.21 -5.19 22.01
N MET A 477 12.39 -4.97 21.43
CA MET A 477 13.27 -3.86 21.80
C MET A 477 12.97 -2.68 20.88
N VAL A 478 12.39 -1.61 21.41
CA VAL A 478 11.99 -0.44 20.62
C VAL A 478 12.74 0.77 21.12
N ARG A 479 13.60 1.37 20.29
CA ARG A 479 14.15 2.69 20.57
C ARG A 479 13.16 3.76 20.12
N LEU A 480 12.29 4.22 21.01
CA LEU A 480 11.50 5.42 20.77
C LEU A 480 12.45 6.62 20.74
N LEU A 481 12.75 7.16 19.56
CA LEU A 481 13.25 8.52 19.41
C LEU A 481 12.17 9.46 19.95
N VAL A 482 12.24 9.80 21.23
CA VAL A 482 11.51 10.96 21.75
C VAL A 482 12.28 12.16 21.21
N ALA A 483 11.77 12.77 20.14
CA ALA A 483 12.14 14.14 19.82
C ALA A 483 11.78 14.99 21.05
N VAL A 484 12.78 15.39 21.82
CA VAL A 484 12.62 16.39 22.86
C VAL A 484 12.39 17.70 22.12
N PHE A 485 11.13 18.08 21.93
CA PHE A 485 10.78 19.45 21.57
C PHE A 485 10.91 20.29 22.85
N PRO A 486 11.84 21.26 22.91
CA PRO A 486 11.99 22.12 24.08
C PRO A 486 10.85 23.15 24.08
N HIS A 487 9.63 22.75 24.46
CA HIS A 487 8.56 23.72 24.70
C HIS A 487 7.47 23.25 25.70
N GLN A 488 7.79 22.32 26.62
CA GLN A 488 6.86 21.96 27.71
C GLN A 488 7.55 21.79 29.08
N LEU A 489 8.61 22.57 29.33
CA LEU A 489 9.05 22.90 30.68
C LEU A 489 9.19 24.42 30.70
N GLY A 490 8.23 25.10 31.32
CA GLY A 490 8.17 26.55 31.37
C GLY A 490 9.38 27.15 32.06
N LEU A 491 10.41 27.46 31.28
CA LEU A 491 11.55 28.26 31.70
C LEU A 491 11.45 29.63 31.01
N PRO A 492 11.56 30.75 31.74
CA PRO A 492 11.30 32.08 31.21
C PRO A 492 12.41 32.53 30.26
N THR A 493 12.02 33.18 29.18
CA THR A 493 12.93 33.94 28.32
C THR A 493 13.28 35.27 28.98
N ASN A 494 14.58 35.49 29.17
CA ASN A 494 15.27 36.77 29.37
C ASN A 494 15.11 37.48 30.73
N SER A 495 16.11 37.29 31.60
CA SER A 495 16.94 38.43 32.04
C SER A 495 18.38 37.96 32.31
N ILE A 496 19.31 38.75 31.80
CA ILE A 496 20.75 38.49 31.71
C ILE A 496 21.41 38.90 33.03
N GLY A 497 22.18 38.00 33.66
CA GLY A 497 22.99 38.37 34.84
C GLY A 497 23.71 37.22 35.54
N ARG A 498 24.90 36.86 35.03
CA ARG A 498 26.08 36.30 35.74
C ARG A 498 25.86 35.35 36.94
N HIS A 499 26.12 34.05 36.74
CA HIS A 499 27.33 33.40 37.27
C HIS A 499 27.42 31.94 36.80
N ARG A 500 28.61 31.57 36.30
CA ARG A 500 28.98 30.21 35.92
C ARG A 500 29.10 29.32 37.17
N SER A 501 28.40 28.20 37.19
CA SER A 501 28.84 27.01 37.93
C SER A 501 28.66 25.76 37.07
N ARG A 502 29.77 25.09 36.84
CA ARG A 502 29.91 23.87 36.04
C ARG A 502 29.23 22.71 36.77
N LEU A 503 28.41 21.92 36.07
CA LEU A 503 28.14 20.54 36.48
C LEU A 503 28.72 19.59 35.43
N ARG A 504 29.78 18.89 35.86
CA ARG A 504 30.52 17.88 35.12
C ARG A 504 29.65 16.63 34.94
N ILE A 505 29.67 16.09 33.73
CA ILE A 505 29.26 14.72 33.45
C ILE A 505 30.43 13.81 33.89
N PRO A 506 30.25 12.80 34.74
CA PRO A 506 31.30 11.83 35.02
C PRO A 506 31.43 10.87 33.83
N THR A 507 32.58 10.92 33.15
CA THR A 507 33.05 9.86 32.27
C THR A 507 33.55 8.70 33.12
N LEU A 508 32.95 7.51 32.96
CA LEU A 508 33.52 6.25 33.43
C LEU A 508 34.56 5.74 32.42
N PRO A 509 35.77 5.31 32.85
CA PRO A 509 36.80 4.80 31.95
C PRO A 509 36.61 3.30 31.68
N TYR A 510 36.70 2.91 30.40
CA TYR A 510 36.99 1.53 30.02
C TYR A 510 38.52 1.30 30.05
N PRO A 511 39.04 0.20 30.62
CA PRO A 511 40.42 -0.18 30.43
C PRO A 511 40.52 -1.13 29.22
N VAL A 512 41.17 -0.69 28.15
CA VAL A 512 41.76 -1.60 27.16
C VAL A 512 43.25 -1.27 27.11
N GLY A 513 44.01 -1.99 27.91
CA GLY A 513 45.44 -2.12 27.70
C GLY A 513 45.68 -3.24 26.68
N ILE A 514 46.41 -2.94 25.61
CA ILE A 514 47.48 -3.74 24.98
C ILE A 514 47.93 -2.97 23.72
N SER A 515 49.16 -2.46 23.76
CA SER A 515 50.02 -2.25 22.58
C SER A 515 51.48 -2.02 23.04
N PRO A 516 52.50 -2.16 22.19
CA PRO A 516 53.53 -3.17 22.35
C PRO A 516 54.83 -2.58 22.93
N LYS A 517 55.59 -3.46 23.59
CA LYS A 517 57.02 -3.26 23.87
C LYS A 517 57.76 -2.98 22.55
N HIS A 518 58.72 -2.06 22.56
CA HIS A 518 60.14 -2.27 22.21
C HIS A 518 60.97 -1.03 22.59
N GLY A 519 62.09 -1.24 23.29
CA GLY A 519 63.28 -0.38 23.17
C GLY A 519 63.70 0.44 24.39
N LYS A 520 64.19 -0.20 25.46
CA LYS A 520 65.61 -0.17 25.88
C LYS A 520 65.84 -1.14 27.03
#